data_AF-A0A916VGB3-F1
#
_entry.id   AF-A0A916VGB3-F1
#
_cell.length_a   1.000
_cell.length_b   1.000
_cell.length_c   1.000
_cell.angle_alpha   90.00
_cell.angle_beta   90.00
_cell.angle_gamma   90.00
#
_symmetry.space_group_name_H-M   'P 1'
#
loop_
_entity.id
_entity.type
_entity.pdbx_description
1 polymer ?
#
loop_
_entity_poly.entity_id
_entity_poly.type
_entity_poly.pdbx_seq_one_letter_code
_entity_poly.pdbx_strand_id
1 'polypeptide(L)'
;MRISSVSDITANQVSFGIATDHYDRRDLRTGHRADQVELSPIFQAYAVPAANSQNQVNIKPSEVYSFGSINGKPLRFRLHSNGLIETNISPMIQASAPGTSVTPYQYAAAMHHRSYTEEEHREANRLISRLMDLLDLSANKMTMEEYRSRESSPYSVSTAKLLEHLGINPAEVFTINGVRYRFNNGILTRLS
;
A
#
# COMPACT_ATOMS: atom_id res chain seq x y z
N MET A 1 12.10 7.48 -48.10
CA MET A 1 12.60 6.49 -47.13
C MET A 1 12.26 7.01 -45.72
N ARG A 2 11.23 6.48 -45.09
CA ARG A 2 10.88 6.80 -43.69
C ARG A 2 10.87 5.49 -42.93
N ILE A 3 11.78 5.39 -41.98
CA ILE A 3 11.99 4.22 -41.14
C ILE A 3 10.87 4.19 -40.08
N SER A 4 10.30 3.01 -39.93
CA SER A 4 9.28 2.61 -38.96
C SER A 4 9.84 2.45 -37.54
N SER A 5 8.93 2.57 -36.57
CA SER A 5 8.86 1.91 -35.24
C SER A 5 10.01 2.07 -34.23
N VAL A 6 9.65 2.64 -33.07
CA VAL A 6 10.26 2.44 -31.74
C VAL A 6 9.10 2.75 -30.75
N SER A 7 8.64 1.93 -29.81
CA SER A 7 9.05 0.61 -29.32
C SER A 7 7.99 0.16 -28.31
N ASP A 8 7.72 -1.14 -28.30
CA ASP A 8 7.04 -1.86 -27.23
C ASP A 8 7.65 -1.54 -25.86
N ILE A 9 6.85 -0.95 -24.97
CA ILE A 9 7.03 -1.10 -23.52
C ILE A 9 5.75 -1.78 -23.04
N THR A 10 5.82 -3.10 -22.97
CA THR A 10 4.88 -3.93 -22.25
C THR A 10 4.82 -3.44 -20.80
N ALA A 11 3.78 -2.68 -20.49
CA ALA A 11 3.41 -2.39 -19.11
C ALA A 11 3.12 -3.74 -18.46
N ASN A 12 4.02 -4.21 -17.59
CA ASN A 12 3.72 -5.25 -16.63
C ASN A 12 2.55 -4.75 -15.78
N GLN A 13 1.34 -5.12 -16.17
CA GLN A 13 0.13 -4.97 -15.40
C GLN A 13 0.29 -5.85 -14.16
N VAL A 14 0.83 -5.27 -13.09
CA VAL A 14 0.50 -5.76 -11.76
C VAL A 14 -0.98 -5.44 -11.60
N SER A 15 -1.83 -6.46 -11.77
CA SER A 15 -3.25 -6.38 -11.54
C SER A 15 -3.47 -6.21 -10.05
N PHE A 16 -3.49 -4.96 -9.61
CA PHE A 16 -3.97 -4.61 -8.28
C PHE A 16 -5.49 -4.61 -8.36
N GLY A 17 -6.11 -5.53 -7.64
CA GLY A 17 -7.54 -5.47 -7.37
C GLY A 17 -7.81 -4.15 -6.64
N ILE A 18 -8.20 -3.13 -7.39
CA ILE A 18 -9.08 -2.12 -6.82
C ILE A 18 -10.31 -2.93 -6.45
N ALA A 19 -10.69 -2.95 -5.17
CA ALA A 19 -12.10 -3.17 -4.85
C ALA A 19 -12.85 -1.94 -5.38
N THR A 20 -12.90 -1.79 -6.71
CA THR A 20 -14.08 -1.22 -7.31
C THR A 20 -15.08 -2.33 -7.09
N ASP A 21 -15.91 -2.20 -6.05
CA ASP A 21 -17.24 -2.76 -6.16
C ASP A 21 -17.72 -2.38 -7.55
N HIS A 22 -17.91 -3.39 -8.38
CA HIS A 22 -18.60 -3.25 -9.64
C HIS A 22 -20.03 -2.84 -9.27
N TYR A 23 -20.25 -1.56 -9.00
CA TYR A 23 -21.59 -0.99 -9.04
C TYR A 23 -21.99 -1.05 -10.50
N ASP A 24 -22.72 -2.11 -10.85
CA ASP A 24 -23.46 -2.21 -12.08
C ASP A 24 -24.29 -0.93 -12.18
N ARG A 25 -24.15 -0.17 -13.28
CA ARG A 25 -24.93 1.05 -13.52
C ARG A 25 -26.45 0.81 -13.47
N ARG A 26 -26.88 -0.45 -13.40
CA ARG A 26 -28.28 -0.87 -13.21
C ARG A 26 -28.79 -0.76 -11.76
N ASP A 27 -27.93 -0.61 -10.75
CA ASP A 27 -28.35 -0.49 -9.35
C ASP A 27 -28.82 0.93 -8.95
N LEU A 28 -28.73 1.91 -9.86
CA LEU A 28 -29.27 3.26 -9.64
C LEU A 28 -30.81 3.32 -9.62
N ARG A 29 -31.50 2.19 -9.76
CA ARG A 29 -32.97 2.10 -9.70
C ARG A 29 -33.52 1.57 -8.37
N THR A 30 -32.69 0.96 -7.52
CA THR A 30 -33.11 0.52 -6.20
C THR A 30 -32.59 1.52 -5.19
N GLY A 31 -33.52 2.25 -4.55
CA GLY A 31 -33.25 3.35 -3.63
C GLY A 31 -32.45 2.95 -2.40
N HIS A 32 -31.16 2.68 -2.56
CA HIS A 32 -30.20 2.64 -1.48
C HIS A 32 -30.09 4.06 -0.93
N ARG A 33 -30.72 4.23 0.24
CA ARG A 33 -30.56 5.41 1.07
C ARG A 33 -29.06 5.56 1.39
N ALA A 34 -28.61 6.82 1.47
CA ALA A 34 -27.23 7.17 1.77
C ALA A 34 -26.75 6.74 3.19
N ASP A 35 -27.59 6.03 3.95
CA ASP A 35 -27.37 5.53 5.30
C ASP A 35 -26.79 4.10 5.36
N GLN A 36 -26.59 3.42 4.22
CA GLN A 36 -26.12 2.02 4.16
C GLN A 36 -24.79 1.79 3.42
N VAL A 37 -23.93 2.80 3.29
CA VAL A 37 -22.59 2.58 2.73
C VAL A 37 -21.67 2.03 3.82
N GLU A 38 -21.45 0.72 3.80
CA GLU A 38 -20.40 0.08 4.62
C GLU A 38 -19.03 0.42 4.03
N LEU A 39 -18.35 1.43 4.58
CA LEU A 39 -16.96 1.70 4.20
C LEU A 39 -16.08 0.53 4.64
N SER A 40 -15.07 0.20 3.85
CA SER A 40 -14.10 -0.84 4.23
C SER A 40 -13.54 -0.58 5.64
N PRO A 41 -13.37 -1.63 6.46
CA PRO A 41 -12.81 -1.51 7.80
C PRO A 41 -11.48 -0.76 7.85
N ILE A 42 -10.69 -0.74 6.77
CA ILE A 42 -9.40 -0.02 6.76
C ILE A 42 -9.54 1.51 6.91
N PHE A 43 -10.68 2.06 6.48
CA PHE A 43 -11.01 3.49 6.63
C PHE A 43 -11.61 3.82 8.00
N GLN A 44 -12.23 2.83 8.66
CA GLN A 44 -12.88 2.99 9.95
C GLN A 44 -12.02 2.52 11.14
N ALA A 45 -11.03 1.67 10.90
CA ALA A 45 -10.25 1.01 11.94
C ALA A 45 -9.23 1.94 12.60
N TYR A 46 -9.06 1.75 13.90
CA TYR A 46 -7.83 2.10 14.58
C TYR A 46 -6.76 1.07 14.19
N ALA A 47 -5.84 1.48 13.33
CA ALA A 47 -4.75 0.63 12.91
C ALA A 47 -3.76 0.41 14.05
N VAL A 48 -3.32 -0.83 14.25
CA VAL A 48 -2.26 -1.13 15.22
C VAL A 48 -0.88 -0.84 14.62
N PRO A 49 0.13 -0.40 15.38
CA PRO A 49 1.48 -0.23 14.86
C PRO A 49 2.00 -1.52 14.21
N ALA A 50 2.65 -1.41 13.05
CA ALA A 50 3.26 -2.57 12.41
C ALA A 50 4.39 -3.16 13.26
N ALA A 51 5.29 -2.32 13.79
CA ALA A 51 6.33 -2.74 14.72
C ALA A 51 5.94 -2.50 16.18
N ASN A 52 6.42 -3.39 17.04
CA ASN A 52 6.35 -3.23 18.49
C ASN A 52 7.68 -2.72 19.09
N SER A 53 7.72 -2.53 20.41
CA SER A 53 8.91 -2.09 21.14
C SER A 53 10.10 -3.07 21.10
N GLN A 54 9.93 -4.27 20.52
CA GLN A 54 10.97 -5.30 20.41
C GLN A 54 11.60 -5.35 19.01
N ASN A 55 11.39 -4.31 18.21
CA ASN A 55 11.91 -4.23 16.84
C ASN A 55 11.41 -5.39 15.96
N GLN A 56 10.14 -5.74 16.13
CA GLN A 56 9.50 -6.87 15.46
C GLN A 56 8.19 -6.44 14.82
N VAL A 57 7.95 -6.94 13.61
CA VAL A 57 6.69 -6.86 12.89
C VAL A 57 6.17 -8.28 12.68
N ASN A 58 4.90 -8.51 13.02
CA ASN A 58 4.21 -9.76 12.72
C ASN A 58 2.88 -9.43 12.04
N ILE A 59 2.85 -9.59 10.72
CA ILE A 59 1.71 -9.28 9.87
C ILE A 59 0.87 -10.54 9.71
N LYS A 60 -0.32 -10.51 10.30
CA LYS A 60 -1.33 -11.55 10.17
C LYS A 60 -2.37 -11.14 9.13
N PRO A 61 -2.92 -12.11 8.39
CA PRO A 61 -4.06 -11.84 7.51
C PRO A 61 -5.25 -11.26 8.28
N SER A 62 -6.01 -10.38 7.62
CA SER A 62 -7.23 -9.74 8.11
C SER A 62 -7.06 -8.70 9.22
N GLU A 63 -5.86 -8.49 9.76
CA GLU A 63 -5.57 -7.40 10.69
C GLU A 63 -5.19 -6.11 9.94
N VAL A 64 -5.55 -4.95 10.50
CA VAL A 64 -5.23 -3.62 9.95
C VAL A 64 -4.02 -3.04 10.66
N TYR A 65 -2.95 -2.78 9.91
CA TYR A 65 -1.70 -2.24 10.43
C TYR A 65 -1.46 -0.80 9.98
N SER A 66 -0.80 -0.06 10.85
CA SER A 66 -0.24 1.26 10.59
C SER A 66 1.21 1.11 10.16
N PHE A 67 1.54 1.72 9.03
CA PHE A 67 2.88 1.74 8.45
C PHE A 67 3.35 3.21 8.33
N GLY A 68 3.12 3.96 9.40
CA GLY A 68 3.54 5.35 9.54
C GLY A 68 2.59 6.34 8.85
N SER A 69 3.17 7.37 8.25
CA SER A 69 2.40 8.43 7.57
C SER A 69 3.17 9.00 6.40
N ILE A 70 2.47 9.54 5.41
CA ILE A 70 3.04 10.36 4.33
C ILE A 70 2.48 11.76 4.50
N ASN A 71 3.35 12.76 4.68
CA ASN A 71 2.95 14.15 4.92
C ASN A 71 1.89 14.31 6.03
N GLY A 72 2.03 13.53 7.12
CA GLY A 72 1.09 13.54 8.24
C GLY A 72 -0.26 12.85 7.98
N LYS A 73 -0.45 12.23 6.80
CA LYS A 73 -1.61 11.38 6.49
C LYS A 73 -1.30 9.93 6.86
N PRO A 74 -2.09 9.29 7.74
CA PRO A 74 -1.80 7.95 8.24
C PRO A 74 -1.89 6.92 7.12
N LEU A 75 -0.84 6.11 6.98
CA LEU A 75 -0.77 5.06 5.98
C LEU A 75 -1.10 3.71 6.62
N ARG A 76 -2.13 3.04 6.10
CA ARG A 76 -2.66 1.80 6.65
C ARG A 76 -2.76 0.75 5.56
N PHE A 77 -2.57 -0.50 5.96
CA PHE A 77 -2.73 -1.64 5.08
C PHE A 77 -3.37 -2.84 5.81
N ARG A 78 -4.00 -3.73 5.04
CA ARG A 78 -4.51 -5.02 5.47
C ARG A 78 -4.04 -6.09 4.50
N LEU A 79 -3.43 -7.15 5.01
CA LEU A 79 -3.06 -8.31 4.22
C LEU A 79 -4.25 -9.28 4.16
N HIS A 80 -4.65 -9.67 2.96
CA HIS A 80 -5.68 -10.69 2.75
C HIS A 80 -5.08 -12.10 2.74
N SER A 81 -5.91 -13.10 3.01
CA SER A 81 -5.51 -14.52 3.01
C SER A 81 -4.98 -15.01 1.67
N ASN A 82 -5.41 -14.39 0.56
CA ASN A 82 -4.93 -14.67 -0.79
C ASN A 82 -3.60 -13.94 -1.13
N GLY A 83 -3.01 -13.20 -0.19
CA GLY A 83 -1.77 -12.46 -0.37
C GLY A 83 -1.93 -11.06 -0.99
N LEU A 84 -3.15 -10.62 -1.31
CA LEU A 84 -3.38 -9.24 -1.74
C LEU A 84 -3.28 -8.28 -0.55
N ILE A 85 -2.84 -7.05 -0.80
CA ILE A 85 -2.86 -5.96 0.18
C ILE A 85 -3.94 -4.96 -0.20
N GLU A 86 -4.80 -4.64 0.77
CA GLU A 86 -5.70 -3.48 0.73
C GLU A 86 -5.05 -2.33 1.49
N THR A 87 -5.22 -1.09 1.00
CA THR A 87 -4.66 0.12 1.60
C THR A 87 -5.64 1.27 1.61
N ASN A 88 -5.42 2.24 2.51
CA ASN A 88 -6.28 3.43 2.64
C ASN A 88 -5.88 4.61 1.74
N ILE A 89 -4.99 4.40 0.76
CA ILE A 89 -4.39 5.47 -0.07
C ILE A 89 -5.22 5.83 -1.29
N SER A 90 -6.54 5.65 -1.24
CA SER A 90 -7.39 5.91 -2.40
C SER A 90 -7.15 7.31 -3.00
N PRO A 91 -7.07 7.41 -4.34
CA PRO A 91 -6.91 8.69 -4.99
C PRO A 91 -8.08 9.61 -4.69
N MET A 92 -7.83 10.91 -4.83
CA MET A 92 -8.82 11.97 -4.64
C MET A 92 -10.11 11.68 -5.41
N ILE A 93 -11.22 11.55 -4.70
CA ILE A 93 -12.54 11.55 -5.34
C ILE A 93 -12.70 12.96 -5.90
N GLN A 94 -12.51 13.09 -7.23
CA GLN A 94 -12.78 14.35 -7.89
C GLN A 94 -14.26 14.68 -7.66
N ALA A 95 -14.51 15.78 -6.95
CA ALA A 95 -15.81 16.41 -6.98
C ALA A 95 -16.16 16.63 -8.45
N SER A 96 -17.39 16.27 -8.81
CA SER A 96 -17.87 16.28 -10.19
C SER A 96 -17.65 17.66 -10.84
N ALA A 97 -17.56 17.71 -12.18
CA ALA A 97 -17.17 18.87 -12.99
C ALA A 97 -17.67 20.24 -12.47
N PRO A 98 -16.95 21.36 -12.70
CA PRO A 98 -17.35 22.68 -12.23
C PRO A 98 -18.82 22.99 -12.58
N GLY A 99 -19.64 23.27 -11.58
CA GLY A 99 -21.08 23.49 -11.73
C GLY A 99 -21.98 22.28 -11.43
N THR A 100 -21.42 21.13 -11.10
CA THR A 100 -22.19 19.95 -10.66
C THR A 100 -22.37 20.00 -9.14
N SER A 101 -23.60 19.82 -8.66
CA SER A 101 -23.89 19.71 -7.22
C SER A 101 -23.19 18.48 -6.64
N VAL A 102 -22.20 18.70 -5.78
CA VAL A 102 -21.55 17.63 -5.01
C VAL A 102 -22.57 17.07 -4.03
N THR A 103 -22.80 15.76 -4.05
CA THR A 103 -23.71 15.15 -3.07
C THR A 103 -23.07 15.18 -1.68
N PRO A 104 -23.85 15.20 -0.59
CA PRO A 104 -23.31 15.05 0.76
C PRO A 104 -22.42 13.80 0.90
N TYR A 105 -22.68 12.74 0.13
CA TYR A 105 -21.85 11.53 0.00
C TYR A 105 -20.45 11.82 -0.56
N GLN A 106 -20.37 12.51 -1.71
CA GLN A 106 -19.09 12.88 -2.31
C GLN A 106 -18.32 13.87 -1.46
N TYR A 107 -19.03 14.78 -0.77
CA TYR A 107 -18.42 15.73 0.14
C TYR A 107 -17.87 15.05 1.40
N ALA A 108 -18.65 14.17 2.04
CA ALA A 108 -18.20 13.41 3.20
C ALA A 108 -17.03 12.49 2.85
N ALA A 109 -17.09 11.79 1.71
CA ALA A 109 -15.98 10.97 1.23
C ALA A 109 -14.74 11.83 0.94
N ALA A 110 -14.87 12.95 0.22
CA ALA A 110 -13.75 13.86 -0.05
C ALA A 110 -13.18 14.51 1.23
N MET A 111 -13.99 14.76 2.26
CA MET A 111 -13.55 15.34 3.54
C MET A 111 -12.93 14.31 4.49
N HIS A 112 -13.41 13.06 4.49
CA HIS A 112 -12.87 11.98 5.31
C HIS A 112 -11.61 11.37 4.72
N HIS A 113 -11.55 11.23 3.40
CA HIS A 113 -10.35 10.83 2.70
C HIS A 113 -9.49 12.07 2.52
N ARG A 114 -8.55 12.32 3.45
CA ARG A 114 -7.42 13.23 3.21
C ARG A 114 -6.66 12.71 2.00
N SER A 115 -7.16 13.02 0.81
CA SER A 115 -6.81 12.32 -0.41
C SER A 115 -5.33 12.48 -0.66
N TYR A 116 -4.67 11.36 -0.93
CA TYR A 116 -3.26 11.36 -1.28
C TYR A 116 -3.12 12.10 -2.62
N THR A 117 -2.15 13.01 -2.72
CA THR A 117 -1.77 13.57 -4.03
C THR A 117 -1.21 12.46 -4.90
N GLU A 118 -1.04 12.70 -6.20
CA GLU A 118 -0.45 11.70 -7.09
C GLU A 118 0.97 11.30 -6.62
N GLU A 119 1.76 12.26 -6.13
CA GLU A 119 3.09 12.03 -5.55
C GLU A 119 2.99 11.15 -4.31
N GLU A 120 2.11 11.48 -3.37
CA GLU A 120 1.92 10.72 -2.13
C GLU A 120 1.42 9.30 -2.43
N HIS A 121 0.56 9.14 -3.44
CA HIS A 121 0.07 7.84 -3.89
C HIS A 121 1.20 7.01 -4.52
N ARG A 122 2.03 7.62 -5.38
CA ARG A 122 3.20 6.96 -5.94
C ARG A 122 4.18 6.53 -4.86
N GLU A 123 4.44 7.40 -3.88
CA GLU A 123 5.28 7.07 -2.73
C GLU A 123 4.72 5.92 -1.92
N ALA A 124 3.43 5.96 -1.57
CA ALA A 124 2.77 4.88 -0.84
C ALA A 124 2.86 3.54 -1.59
N ASN A 125 2.60 3.55 -2.90
CA ASN A 125 2.70 2.34 -3.72
C ASN A 125 4.11 1.75 -3.72
N ARG A 126 5.15 2.59 -3.79
CA ARG A 126 6.54 2.11 -3.71
C ARG A 126 6.83 1.46 -2.36
N LEU A 127 6.34 2.06 -1.27
CA LEU A 127 6.46 1.52 0.07
C LEU A 127 5.73 0.17 0.23
N ILE A 128 4.49 0.07 -0.25
CA ILE A 128 3.70 -1.17 -0.22
C ILE A 128 4.39 -2.27 -1.04
N SER A 129 4.89 -1.93 -2.23
CA SER A 129 5.62 -2.88 -3.07
C SER A 129 6.86 -3.43 -2.36
N ARG A 130 7.65 -2.56 -1.71
CA ARG A 130 8.83 -2.98 -0.91
C ARG A 130 8.44 -3.81 0.31
N LEU A 131 7.31 -3.50 0.96
CA LEU A 131 6.78 -4.33 2.05
C LEU A 131 6.42 -5.73 1.54
N MET A 132 5.77 -5.83 0.39
CA MET A 132 5.44 -7.12 -0.24
C MET A 132 6.69 -7.93 -0.55
N ASP A 133 7.70 -7.33 -1.16
CA ASP A 133 8.99 -7.99 -1.40
C ASP A 133 9.60 -8.53 -0.09
N LEU A 134 9.54 -7.77 1.00
CA LEU A 134 10.07 -8.18 2.31
C LEU A 134 9.26 -9.33 2.94
N LEU A 135 7.94 -9.31 2.76
CA LEU A 135 7.05 -10.39 3.22
C LEU A 135 7.27 -11.67 2.42
N ASP A 136 7.43 -11.58 1.11
CA ASP A 136 7.75 -12.72 0.25
C ASP A 136 9.13 -13.30 0.58
N LEU A 137 10.12 -12.44 0.86
CA LEU A 137 11.43 -12.87 1.34
C LEU A 137 11.31 -13.61 2.69
N SER A 138 10.47 -13.12 3.60
CA SER A 138 10.23 -13.76 4.91
C SER A 138 9.50 -15.10 4.77
N ALA A 139 8.63 -15.23 3.77
CA ALA A 139 7.89 -16.45 3.46
C ALA A 139 8.68 -17.46 2.58
N ASN A 140 9.96 -17.19 2.27
CA ASN A 140 10.78 -17.97 1.33
C ASN A 140 10.21 -18.03 -0.10
N LYS A 141 9.34 -17.09 -0.49
CA LYS A 141 8.80 -16.95 -1.86
C LYS A 141 9.69 -16.12 -2.77
N MET A 142 10.63 -15.39 -2.18
CA MET A 142 11.64 -14.59 -2.86
C MET A 142 13.01 -14.87 -2.23
N THR A 143 14.04 -14.90 -3.06
CA THR A 143 15.44 -15.03 -2.62
C THR A 143 16.03 -13.68 -2.20
N MET A 144 17.10 -13.70 -1.41
CA MET A 144 17.82 -12.48 -1.04
C MET A 144 18.42 -11.76 -2.27
N GLU A 145 18.80 -12.51 -3.29
CA GLU A 145 19.33 -11.97 -4.54
C GLU A 145 18.25 -11.21 -5.33
N GLU A 146 17.07 -11.81 -5.49
CA GLU A 146 15.91 -11.16 -6.11
C GLU A 146 15.46 -9.92 -5.35
N TYR A 147 15.44 -9.97 -4.01
CA TYR A 147 15.10 -8.81 -3.19
C TYR A 147 16.05 -7.63 -3.44
N ARG A 148 17.36 -7.91 -3.49
CA ARG A 148 18.40 -6.90 -3.73
C ARG A 148 18.35 -6.34 -5.14
N SER A 149 18.07 -7.16 -6.16
CA SER A 149 17.95 -6.67 -7.53
C SER A 149 16.74 -5.74 -7.71
N ARG A 150 15.65 -5.98 -6.97
CA ARG A 150 14.51 -5.05 -6.90
C ARG A 150 14.83 -3.80 -6.10
N GLU A 151 15.73 -3.86 -5.10
CA GLU A 151 16.19 -2.70 -4.32
C GLU A 151 16.93 -1.66 -5.15
N SER A 152 17.79 -2.11 -6.06
CA SER A 152 18.55 -1.23 -6.95
C SER A 152 17.74 -0.60 -8.08
N SER A 153 16.44 -0.91 -8.21
CA SER A 153 15.58 -0.27 -9.20
C SER A 153 15.34 1.22 -8.88
N PRO A 154 15.40 2.13 -9.88
CA PRO A 154 15.16 3.56 -9.66
C PRO A 154 13.72 3.88 -9.26
N TYR A 155 12.80 2.93 -9.45
CA TYR A 155 11.39 3.06 -9.05
C TYR A 155 11.10 2.44 -7.69
N SER A 156 12.12 1.86 -7.06
CA SER A 156 12.01 1.22 -5.75
C SER A 156 12.20 2.25 -4.63
N VAL A 157 11.60 1.97 -3.48
CA VAL A 157 11.99 2.63 -2.23
C VAL A 157 13.05 1.79 -1.51
N SER A 158 13.99 2.44 -0.84
CA SER A 158 15.02 1.74 -0.07
C SER A 158 14.43 0.95 1.09
N THR A 159 15.08 -0.15 1.46
CA THR A 159 14.70 -0.92 2.65
C THR A 159 14.76 -0.05 3.90
N ALA A 160 15.77 0.81 4.03
CA ALA A 160 15.90 1.73 5.17
C ALA A 160 14.63 2.57 5.39
N LYS A 161 14.09 3.15 4.32
CA LYS A 161 12.88 3.97 4.38
C LYS A 161 11.64 3.14 4.70
N LEU A 162 11.55 1.91 4.19
CA LEU A 162 10.49 0.99 4.61
C LEU A 162 10.57 0.72 6.13
N LEU A 163 11.76 0.40 6.65
CA LEU A 163 11.94 0.08 8.07
C LEU A 163 11.56 1.25 8.98
N GLU A 164 11.96 2.47 8.61
CA GLU A 164 11.55 3.70 9.31
C GLU A 164 10.02 3.84 9.39
N HIS A 165 9.31 3.63 8.28
CA HIS A 165 7.85 3.69 8.26
C HIS A 165 7.18 2.56 9.05
N LEU A 166 7.81 1.39 9.14
CA LEU A 166 7.35 0.30 10.01
C LEU A 166 7.58 0.61 11.48
N GLY A 167 8.43 1.60 11.81
CA GLY A 167 8.90 1.85 13.17
C GLY A 167 10.00 0.89 13.62
N ILE A 168 10.69 0.25 12.67
CA ILE A 168 11.84 -0.62 12.93
C ILE A 168 13.11 0.23 13.01
N ASN A 169 13.91 0.02 14.04
CA ASN A 169 15.26 0.53 14.12
C ASN A 169 16.20 -0.32 13.23
N PRO A 170 16.71 0.23 12.11
CA PRO A 170 17.57 -0.53 11.19
C PRO A 170 18.97 -0.80 11.75
N ALA A 171 19.40 -0.09 12.81
CA ALA A 171 20.70 -0.31 13.44
C ALA A 171 20.74 -1.58 14.30
N GLU A 172 19.58 -2.12 14.64
CA GLU A 172 19.41 -3.32 15.45
C GLU A 172 19.00 -4.52 14.60
N VAL A 173 19.14 -5.72 15.16
CA VAL A 173 18.51 -6.90 14.58
C VAL A 173 17.00 -6.75 14.74
N PHE A 174 16.25 -7.04 13.69
CA PHE A 174 14.81 -6.98 13.69
C PHE A 174 14.20 -8.27 13.18
N THR A 175 12.90 -8.44 13.40
CA THR A 175 12.17 -9.63 12.99
C THR A 175 10.93 -9.26 12.18
N ILE A 176 10.75 -9.92 11.03
CA ILE A 176 9.53 -9.84 10.22
C ILE A 176 8.94 -11.25 10.14
N ASN A 177 7.71 -11.43 10.61
CA ASN A 177 6.99 -12.71 10.59
C ASN A 177 7.82 -13.90 11.13
N GLY A 178 8.58 -13.66 12.19
CA GLY A 178 9.44 -14.66 12.83
C GLY A 178 10.83 -14.85 12.20
N VAL A 179 11.10 -14.24 11.05
CA VAL A 179 12.42 -14.29 10.41
C VAL A 179 13.28 -13.11 10.85
N ARG A 180 14.53 -13.39 11.23
CA ARG A 180 15.47 -12.39 11.75
C ARG A 180 16.31 -11.78 10.62
N TYR A 181 16.51 -10.47 10.70
CA TYR A 181 17.25 -9.70 9.72
C TYR A 181 18.21 -8.73 10.40
N ARG A 182 19.27 -8.37 9.66
CA ARG A 182 20.14 -7.24 9.96
C ARG A 182 20.24 -6.36 8.72
N PHE A 183 20.16 -5.06 8.92
CA PHE A 183 20.40 -4.07 7.87
C PHE A 183 21.69 -3.30 8.20
N ASN A 184 22.72 -3.44 7.37
CA ASN A 184 24.00 -2.78 7.59
C ASN A 184 24.56 -2.26 6.26
N ASN A 185 25.07 -1.02 6.25
CA ASN A 185 25.66 -0.38 5.07
C ASN A 185 24.76 -0.47 3.82
N GLY A 186 23.44 -0.30 3.99
CA GLY A 186 22.48 -0.37 2.89
C GLY A 186 22.11 -1.79 2.43
N ILE A 187 22.62 -2.83 3.10
CA ILE A 187 22.42 -4.22 2.69
C ILE A 187 21.57 -4.96 3.73
N LEU A 188 20.45 -5.51 3.28
CA LEU A 188 19.66 -6.45 4.05
C LEU A 188 20.31 -7.84 4.03
N THR A 189 20.42 -8.46 5.20
CA THR A 189 20.90 -9.84 5.37
C THR A 189 19.96 -10.60 6.28
N ARG A 190 19.58 -11.81 5.87
CA ARG A 190 18.80 -12.73 6.69
C ARG A 190 19.74 -13.45 7.65
N LEU A 191 19.34 -13.54 8.91
CA LEU A 191 20.05 -14.29 9.93
C LEU A 191 19.40 -15.67 10.06
N SER A 192 20.26 -16.70 10.14
CA SER A 192 19.87 -18.08 10.44
C SER A 192 19.37 -18.22 11.87
#